data_AF-A0A6L5YCV3-F1
#
_entry.id   AF-A0A6L5YCV3-F1
#
_cell.length_a   1.000
_cell.length_b   1.000
_cell.length_c   1.000
_cell.angle_alpha   90.00
_cell.angle_beta   90.00
_cell.angle_gamma   90.00
#
_symmetry.space_group_name_H-M   'P 1'
#
loop_
_entity.id
_entity.type
_entity.pdbx_description
1 polymer ?
#
loop_
_entity_poly.entity_id
_entity_poly.type
_entity_poly.pdbx_seq_one_letter_code
_entity_poly.pdbx_strand_id
1 'polypeptide(L)'
;MKRTLLSFLGVSALCAMLAATANAASRELTPFSGYKPAKENAPAANRVESRVRAQWAKDAPAGIPVCGEFVASSSEPQAKILFSTDRAVKDFKVLALAFESVDENGKVSFAVKELYRLDQLTPEHPLAVVTTFFGDLPNNGVSYVGEDGATRNFAVNVSGEDGSLMLTEF
;
A
#
# COMPACT_ATOMS: atom_id res chain seq x y z
N MET A 1 -1.95 61.60 -51.01
CA MET A 1 -1.75 60.32 -51.72
C MET A 1 -0.34 60.25 -52.27
N LYS A 2 0.53 59.39 -51.72
CA LYS A 2 1.65 58.72 -52.41
C LYS A 2 2.34 57.78 -51.40
N ARG A 3 2.51 56.54 -51.84
CA ARG A 3 3.01 55.37 -51.11
C ARG A 3 4.55 55.37 -51.14
N THR A 4 5.20 54.86 -50.09
CA THR A 4 6.64 54.54 -50.13
C THR A 4 6.88 53.16 -49.49
N LEU A 5 7.65 52.35 -50.21
CA LEU A 5 7.89 50.91 -50.03
C LEU A 5 8.93 50.59 -48.93
N LEU A 6 8.80 49.35 -48.42
CA LEU A 6 9.81 48.35 -47.98
C LEU A 6 11.29 48.71 -48.25
N SER A 7 12.30 48.34 -47.43
CA SER A 7 12.47 47.06 -46.71
C SER A 7 13.73 47.04 -45.83
N PHE A 8 13.61 46.27 -44.73
CA PHE A 8 14.57 45.38 -44.05
C PHE A 8 15.95 45.86 -43.58
N LEU A 9 16.04 46.04 -42.26
CA LEU A 9 17.24 46.18 -41.44
C LEU A 9 18.15 44.96 -41.57
N GLY A 10 19.44 45.27 -41.74
CA GLY A 10 20.55 44.34 -41.74
C GLY A 10 20.91 43.79 -40.35
N VAL A 11 21.57 42.65 -40.43
CA VAL A 11 22.22 41.84 -39.40
C VAL A 11 23.15 42.67 -38.52
N SER A 12 22.98 42.58 -37.20
CA SER A 12 24.02 42.98 -36.23
C SER A 12 24.24 41.83 -35.26
N ALA A 13 25.35 41.12 -35.48
CA ALA A 13 25.94 40.23 -34.50
C ALA A 13 26.86 41.07 -33.61
N LEU A 14 26.44 41.31 -32.36
CA LEU A 14 27.35 41.66 -31.29
C LEU A 14 26.97 40.89 -30.03
N CYS A 15 27.91 40.08 -29.62
CA CYS A 15 27.94 39.24 -28.44
C CYS A 15 27.64 40.07 -27.18
N ALA A 16 26.59 39.71 -26.44
CA ALA A 16 26.41 40.15 -25.06
C ALA A 16 25.97 38.94 -24.22
N MET A 17 26.82 38.64 -23.26
CA MET A 17 26.75 37.54 -22.31
C MET A 17 25.42 37.53 -21.55
N LEU A 18 24.78 36.37 -21.48
CA LEU A 18 24.03 35.98 -20.29
C LEU A 18 24.37 34.52 -20.00
N ALA A 19 25.51 34.33 -19.33
CA ALA A 19 25.76 33.09 -18.62
C ALA A 19 24.71 32.99 -17.52
N ALA A 20 23.66 32.20 -17.77
CA ALA A 20 22.79 31.75 -16.70
C ALA A 20 23.65 30.88 -15.78
N THR A 21 24.10 31.49 -14.68
CA THR A 21 24.73 30.76 -13.58
C THR A 21 23.72 29.76 -13.07
N ALA A 22 23.86 28.49 -13.48
CA ALA A 22 23.21 27.39 -12.81
C ALA A 22 23.76 27.34 -11.38
N ASN A 23 23.01 27.89 -10.43
CA ASN A 23 23.29 27.72 -9.01
C ASN A 23 22.98 26.25 -8.66
N ALA A 24 23.92 25.37 -8.94
CA ALA A 24 23.91 24.02 -8.41
C ALA A 24 24.21 24.12 -6.92
N ALA A 25 23.17 24.38 -6.11
CA ALA A 25 23.27 24.21 -4.68
C ALA A 25 23.61 22.73 -4.43
N SER A 26 24.87 22.48 -4.06
CA SER A 26 25.33 21.19 -3.57
C SER A 26 24.49 20.87 -2.34
N ARG A 27 23.49 20.00 -2.49
CA ARG A 27 22.73 19.48 -1.34
C ARG A 27 23.71 18.65 -0.53
N GLU A 28 24.06 19.14 0.65
CA GLU A 28 24.92 18.46 1.60
C GLU A 28 24.19 17.18 2.03
N LEU A 29 24.75 16.02 1.69
CA LEU A 29 24.18 14.73 2.06
C LEU A 29 24.57 14.45 3.51
N THR A 30 23.58 14.25 4.38
CA THR A 30 23.83 13.79 5.74
C THR A 30 24.48 12.40 5.69
N PRO A 31 25.67 12.18 6.26
CA PRO A 31 26.25 10.85 6.35
C PRO A 31 25.30 9.90 7.07
N PHE A 32 25.25 8.62 6.68
CA PHE A 32 24.34 7.64 7.32
C PHE A 32 24.48 7.58 8.85
N SER A 33 25.70 7.75 9.38
CA SER A 33 25.94 7.82 10.84
C SER A 33 25.28 9.01 11.53
N GLY A 34 24.96 10.07 10.79
CA GLY A 34 24.26 11.27 11.28
C GLY A 34 22.77 11.29 10.91
N TYR A 35 22.27 10.28 10.19
CA TYR A 35 20.85 10.15 9.91
C TYR A 35 20.10 9.85 11.20
N LYS A 36 19.27 10.80 11.62
CA LYS A 36 18.24 10.56 12.61
C LYS A 36 16.95 10.33 11.81
N PRO A 37 16.32 9.15 11.91
CA PRO A 37 15.02 8.96 11.29
C PRO A 37 14.11 10.07 11.79
N ALA A 38 13.39 10.70 10.86
CA ALA A 38 12.26 11.52 11.25
C ALA A 38 11.40 10.64 12.15
N LYS A 39 11.01 11.15 13.33
CA LYS A 39 9.99 10.46 14.13
C LYS A 39 8.86 10.16 13.16
N GLU A 40 8.51 8.89 13.06
CA GLU A 40 7.48 8.39 12.16
C GLU A 40 6.24 9.25 12.36
N ASN A 41 5.99 10.15 11.39
CA ASN A 41 4.85 11.04 11.44
C ASN A 41 3.64 10.26 10.93
N ALA A 42 3.18 9.33 11.76
CA ALA A 42 1.79 8.95 11.84
C ALA A 42 1.51 8.65 13.32
N PRO A 43 0.63 9.39 13.99
CA PRO A 43 0.21 8.97 15.32
C PRO A 43 -0.49 7.61 15.15
N ALA A 44 -0.01 6.58 15.86
CA ALA A 44 -0.74 5.32 16.06
C ALA A 44 -2.16 5.53 16.62
N ALA A 45 -2.49 6.76 17.04
CA ALA A 45 -3.75 7.18 17.65
C ALA A 45 -4.98 7.17 16.71
N ASN A 46 -4.84 6.85 15.41
CA ASN A 46 -6.00 6.74 14.52
C ASN A 46 -6.00 5.47 13.65
N ARG A 47 -5.18 4.46 14.00
CA ARG A 47 -5.28 3.15 13.37
C ARG A 47 -6.57 2.52 13.87
N VAL A 48 -7.56 2.43 13.00
CA VAL A 48 -8.78 1.70 13.33
C VAL A 48 -8.38 0.24 13.45
N GLU A 49 -8.38 -0.28 14.68
CA GLU A 49 -8.04 -1.67 14.94
C GLU A 49 -8.97 -2.57 14.12
N SER A 50 -8.38 -3.42 13.29
CA SER A 50 -9.13 -4.35 12.47
C SER A 50 -9.76 -5.39 13.39
N ARG A 51 -11.04 -5.69 13.15
CA ARG A 51 -11.72 -6.78 13.87
C ARG A 51 -11.23 -8.14 13.44
N VAL A 52 -10.87 -8.23 12.17
CA VAL A 52 -10.20 -9.39 11.62
C VAL A 52 -8.74 -9.32 12.06
N ARG A 53 -8.20 -10.46 12.49
CA ARG A 53 -6.78 -10.64 12.75
C ARG A 53 -6.20 -11.55 11.68
N ALA A 54 -5.01 -11.21 11.21
CA ALA A 54 -4.19 -12.06 10.36
C ALA A 54 -3.03 -12.60 11.20
N GLN A 55 -2.75 -13.90 11.08
CA GLN A 55 -1.56 -14.52 11.66
C GLN A 55 -1.04 -15.61 10.75
N TRP A 56 0.25 -15.94 10.84
CA TRP A 56 0.76 -17.11 10.13
C TRP A 56 0.08 -18.37 10.64
N ALA A 57 -0.38 -19.22 9.74
CA ALA A 57 -1.12 -20.43 10.13
C ALA A 57 -0.27 -21.40 10.96
N LYS A 58 1.06 -21.40 10.78
CA LYS A 58 2.01 -22.19 11.59
C LYS A 58 2.10 -21.75 13.05
N ASP A 59 1.77 -20.49 13.33
CA ASP A 59 1.86 -19.89 14.67
C ASP A 59 0.50 -19.94 15.38
N ALA A 60 -0.55 -20.43 14.69
CA ALA A 60 -1.87 -20.60 15.26
C ALA A 60 -1.89 -21.75 16.28
N PRO A 61 -2.70 -21.64 17.36
CA PRO A 61 -2.94 -22.73 18.28
C PRO A 61 -3.37 -24.02 17.56
N ALA A 62 -2.84 -25.17 17.99
CA ALA A 62 -3.24 -26.47 17.46
C ALA A 62 -4.73 -26.74 17.75
N GLY A 63 -5.41 -27.43 16.83
CA GLY A 63 -6.80 -27.86 17.02
C GLY A 63 -7.88 -26.81 16.72
N ILE A 64 -7.53 -25.69 16.09
CA ILE A 64 -8.53 -24.73 15.60
C ILE A 64 -9.31 -25.36 14.43
N PRO A 65 -10.65 -25.45 14.50
CA PRO A 65 -11.47 -25.93 13.40
C PRO A 65 -11.49 -24.87 12.29
N VAL A 66 -10.59 -24.99 11.32
CA VAL A 66 -10.59 -24.12 10.14
C VAL A 66 -11.82 -24.44 9.29
N CYS A 67 -12.62 -23.43 8.97
CA CYS A 67 -13.85 -23.58 8.19
C CYS A 67 -13.58 -24.10 6.78
N GLY A 68 -12.43 -23.71 6.23
CA GLY A 68 -11.93 -24.12 4.93
C GLY A 68 -10.57 -23.54 4.63
N GLU A 69 -9.95 -24.07 3.59
CA GLU A 69 -8.71 -23.53 3.02
C GLU A 69 -9.01 -22.97 1.63
N PHE A 70 -8.54 -21.76 1.37
CA PHE A 70 -8.60 -21.14 0.06
C PHE A 70 -7.19 -20.88 -0.48
N VAL A 71 -6.93 -21.24 -1.74
CA VAL A 71 -5.64 -21.00 -2.41
C VAL A 71 -5.79 -19.76 -3.29
N ALA A 72 -5.33 -18.62 -2.79
CA ALA A 72 -5.31 -17.34 -3.52
C ALA A 72 -4.19 -17.28 -4.57
N SER A 73 -3.04 -17.91 -4.28
CA SER A 73 -1.91 -18.06 -5.18
C SER A 73 -1.22 -19.39 -4.93
N SER A 74 -0.76 -20.04 -6.00
CA SER A 74 0.03 -21.28 -5.95
C SER A 74 1.51 -21.06 -6.28
N SER A 75 1.94 -19.81 -6.47
CA SER A 75 3.31 -19.45 -6.76
C SER A 75 4.23 -19.64 -5.54
N GLU A 76 5.50 -19.96 -5.80
CA GLU A 76 6.50 -20.14 -4.74
C GLU A 76 7.29 -18.85 -4.46
N PRO A 77 7.65 -18.58 -3.19
CA PRO A 77 7.36 -19.38 -1.99
C PRO A 77 5.93 -19.21 -1.47
N GLN A 78 5.26 -20.32 -1.16
CA GLN A 78 3.92 -20.27 -0.55
C GLN A 78 3.95 -19.84 0.91
N ALA A 79 2.96 -19.03 1.27
CA ALA A 79 2.65 -18.55 2.60
C ALA A 79 1.23 -18.97 2.98
N LYS A 80 1.02 -19.32 4.26
CA LYS A 80 -0.31 -19.66 4.77
C LYS A 80 -0.71 -18.72 5.90
N ILE A 81 -1.81 -18.02 5.71
CA ILE A 81 -2.37 -17.03 6.62
C ILE A 81 -3.64 -17.62 7.22
N LEU A 82 -3.85 -17.42 8.52
CA LEU A 82 -5.12 -17.67 9.19
C LEU A 82 -5.79 -16.33 9.49
N PHE A 83 -6.96 -16.12 8.91
CA PHE A 83 -7.84 -15.00 9.24
C PHE A 83 -8.84 -15.44 10.29
N SER A 84 -8.87 -14.71 11.42
CA SER A 84 -9.77 -14.96 12.54
C SER A 84 -10.46 -13.68 12.98
N THR A 85 -11.52 -13.79 13.77
CA THR A 85 -12.25 -12.66 14.32
C THR A 85 -12.75 -12.99 15.72
N ASP A 86 -13.01 -11.98 16.55
CA ASP A 86 -13.59 -12.13 17.89
C ASP A 86 -15.14 -12.11 17.87
N ARG A 87 -15.72 -11.52 16.82
CA ARG A 87 -17.16 -11.55 16.51
C ARG A 87 -17.38 -11.73 15.03
N ALA A 88 -18.55 -12.25 14.67
CA ALA A 88 -18.92 -12.40 13.27
C ALA A 88 -18.80 -11.09 12.48
N VAL A 89 -18.10 -11.12 11.34
CA VAL A 89 -18.06 -10.04 10.35
C VAL A 89 -18.74 -10.50 9.06
N LYS A 90 -19.51 -9.60 8.45
CA LYS A 90 -20.28 -9.89 7.24
C LYS A 90 -19.48 -9.57 5.99
N ASP A 91 -19.81 -10.28 4.92
CA ASP A 91 -19.22 -10.09 3.60
C ASP A 91 -17.68 -10.08 3.63
N PHE A 92 -17.10 -11.13 4.22
CA PHE A 92 -15.66 -11.26 4.31
C PHE A 92 -15.09 -11.70 2.96
N LYS A 93 -14.11 -10.96 2.45
CA LYS A 93 -13.49 -11.20 1.14
C LYS A 93 -11.99 -11.32 1.24
N VAL A 94 -11.41 -12.18 0.41
CA VAL A 94 -9.97 -12.22 0.12
C VAL A 94 -9.72 -11.47 -1.18
N LEU A 95 -8.72 -10.60 -1.18
CA LEU A 95 -8.43 -9.68 -2.27
C LEU A 95 -7.00 -9.89 -2.80
N ALA A 96 -6.85 -9.78 -4.13
CA ALA A 96 -5.59 -9.42 -4.76
C ALA A 96 -5.53 -7.90 -4.90
N LEU A 97 -4.37 -7.32 -4.59
CA LEU A 97 -4.11 -5.90 -4.69
C LEU A 97 -3.03 -5.66 -5.76
N ALA A 98 -3.24 -4.64 -6.59
CA ALA A 98 -2.19 -4.11 -7.45
C ALA A 98 -2.03 -2.61 -7.15
N PHE A 99 -0.80 -2.19 -6.88
CA PHE A 99 -0.49 -0.79 -6.60
C PHE A 99 -0.89 0.11 -7.77
N GLU A 100 -1.56 1.23 -7.48
CA GLU A 100 -1.91 2.23 -8.48
C GLU A 100 -1.17 3.54 -8.26
N SER A 101 -1.29 4.12 -7.07
CA SER A 101 -0.71 5.43 -6.77
C SER A 101 -0.55 5.67 -5.27
N VAL A 102 0.18 6.73 -4.93
CA VAL A 102 0.23 7.30 -3.59
C VAL A 102 -0.12 8.78 -3.72
N ASP A 103 -1.01 9.28 -2.87
CA ASP A 103 -1.36 10.70 -2.85
C ASP A 103 -0.32 11.56 -2.09
N GLU A 104 -0.52 12.88 -2.09
CA GLU A 104 0.36 13.84 -1.43
C GLU A 104 0.47 13.64 0.09
N ASN A 105 -0.49 12.94 0.70
CA ASN A 105 -0.52 12.63 2.13
C ASN A 105 0.07 11.25 2.44
N GLY A 106 0.58 10.53 1.44
CA GLY A 106 1.13 9.19 1.61
C GLY A 106 0.07 8.08 1.62
N LYS A 107 -1.19 8.36 1.28
CA LYS A 107 -2.25 7.34 1.20
C LYS A 107 -2.06 6.53 -0.07
N VAL A 108 -1.88 5.22 0.10
CA VAL A 108 -1.74 4.27 -1.01
C VAL A 108 -3.11 3.91 -1.57
N SER A 109 -3.22 3.87 -2.91
CA SER A 109 -4.38 3.36 -3.62
C SER A 109 -4.02 2.07 -4.37
N PHE A 110 -4.95 1.12 -4.35
CA PHE A 110 -4.81 -0.19 -5.00
C PHE A 110 -5.98 -0.45 -5.94
N ALA A 111 -5.68 -1.04 -7.10
CA ALA A 111 -6.66 -1.79 -7.86
C ALA A 111 -6.99 -3.06 -7.08
N VAL A 112 -8.28 -3.30 -6.85
CA VAL A 112 -8.75 -4.43 -6.04
C VAL A 112 -9.41 -5.47 -6.92
N LYS A 113 -8.98 -6.73 -6.78
CA LYS A 113 -9.67 -7.89 -7.35
C LYS A 113 -10.11 -8.83 -6.24
N GLU A 114 -11.42 -9.09 -6.16
CA GLU A 114 -11.98 -10.12 -5.28
C GLU A 114 -11.56 -11.51 -5.78
N LEU A 115 -11.01 -12.33 -4.88
CA LEU A 115 -10.59 -13.70 -5.17
C LEU A 115 -11.51 -14.75 -4.52
N TYR A 116 -12.06 -14.41 -3.35
CA TYR A 116 -12.91 -15.30 -2.57
C TYR A 116 -13.84 -14.50 -1.66
N ARG A 117 -14.98 -15.08 -1.31
CA ARG A 117 -16.02 -14.47 -0.48
C ARG A 117 -16.62 -15.50 0.48
N LEU A 118 -16.83 -15.07 1.71
CA LEU A 118 -17.69 -15.70 2.70
C LEU A 118 -18.79 -14.70 3.09
N ASP A 119 -20.02 -15.17 3.19
CA ASP A 119 -21.11 -14.31 3.69
C ASP A 119 -20.85 -13.84 5.11
N GLN A 120 -20.18 -14.68 5.92
CA GLN A 120 -19.77 -14.35 7.27
C GLN A 120 -18.48 -15.09 7.65
N LEU A 121 -17.52 -14.38 8.24
CA LEU A 121 -16.41 -14.98 8.97
C LEU A 121 -16.76 -14.97 10.46
N THR A 122 -16.71 -16.11 11.14
CA THR A 122 -17.08 -16.23 12.56
C THR A 122 -15.90 -16.69 13.42
N PRO A 123 -15.93 -16.45 14.74
CA PRO A 123 -14.87 -16.89 15.64
C PRO A 123 -14.62 -18.40 15.63
N GLU A 124 -15.68 -19.19 15.44
CA GLU A 124 -15.65 -20.65 15.40
C GLU A 124 -15.12 -21.20 14.08
N HIS A 125 -15.07 -20.35 13.04
CA HIS A 125 -14.85 -20.74 11.66
C HIS A 125 -13.84 -19.80 10.98
N PRO A 126 -12.58 -19.74 11.47
CA PRO A 126 -11.54 -18.98 10.81
C PRO A 126 -11.21 -19.56 9.43
N LEU A 127 -10.71 -18.70 8.53
CA LEU A 127 -10.36 -19.06 7.16
C LEU A 127 -8.84 -19.15 7.02
N ALA A 128 -8.34 -20.28 6.50
CA ALA A 128 -6.96 -20.38 6.07
C ALA A 128 -6.83 -19.97 4.61
N VAL A 129 -5.84 -19.14 4.30
CA VAL A 129 -5.55 -18.69 2.94
C VAL A 129 -4.10 -19.01 2.59
N VAL A 130 -3.90 -19.78 1.53
CA VAL A 130 -2.59 -20.01 0.92
C VAL A 130 -2.37 -18.94 -0.14
N THR A 131 -1.27 -18.21 -0.04
CA THR A 131 -0.93 -17.12 -0.96
C THR A 131 0.58 -16.98 -1.13
N THR A 132 1.02 -15.97 -1.87
CA THR A 132 2.42 -15.59 -2.06
C THR A 132 2.55 -14.10 -1.79
N PHE A 133 3.65 -13.69 -1.15
CA PHE A 133 4.01 -12.28 -1.01
C PHE A 133 5.08 -11.93 -2.04
N PHE A 134 4.81 -10.94 -2.90
CA PHE A 134 5.73 -10.47 -3.93
C PHE A 134 6.26 -9.05 -3.63
N GLY A 135 7.57 -8.93 -3.48
CA GLY A 135 8.23 -7.66 -3.20
C GLY A 135 7.72 -7.01 -1.90
N ASP A 136 7.88 -5.69 -1.82
CA ASP A 136 7.61 -4.94 -0.58
C ASP A 136 6.23 -4.27 -0.56
N LEU A 137 5.60 -4.13 -1.73
CA LEU A 137 4.26 -3.54 -1.83
C LEU A 137 3.18 -4.59 -1.54
N PRO A 138 2.14 -4.24 -0.77
CA PRO A 138 1.03 -5.16 -0.52
C PRO A 138 0.35 -5.60 -1.80
N ASN A 139 0.22 -6.91 -1.94
CA ASN A 139 -0.42 -7.59 -3.07
C ASN A 139 -1.58 -8.50 -2.61
N ASN A 140 -1.75 -8.64 -1.30
CA ASN A 140 -2.81 -9.40 -0.64
C ASN A 140 -3.63 -8.48 0.24
N GLY A 141 -4.94 -8.69 0.28
CA GLY A 141 -5.84 -7.91 1.13
C GLY A 141 -7.06 -8.68 1.58
N VAL A 142 -7.83 -8.06 2.47
CA VAL A 142 -9.16 -8.51 2.88
C VAL A 142 -10.15 -7.36 2.88
N SER A 143 -11.43 -7.65 2.70
CA SER A 143 -12.52 -6.68 2.87
C SER A 143 -13.61 -7.28 3.75
N TYR A 144 -14.31 -6.44 4.51
CA TYR A 144 -15.53 -6.82 5.22
C TYR A 144 -16.38 -5.60 5.57
N VAL A 145 -17.64 -5.85 5.93
CA VAL A 145 -18.55 -4.80 6.41
C VAL A 145 -18.30 -4.53 7.90
N GLY A 146 -17.93 -3.29 8.23
CA GLY A 146 -17.75 -2.80 9.59
C GLY A 146 -19.07 -2.68 10.35
N GLU A 147 -19.00 -2.38 11.65
CA GLU A 147 -20.21 -2.20 12.48
C GLU A 147 -21.07 -1.01 12.09
N ASP A 148 -20.44 0.01 11.52
CA ASP A 148 -21.08 1.18 10.93
C ASP A 148 -21.80 0.87 9.61
N GLY A 149 -21.69 -0.37 9.11
CA GLY A 149 -22.24 -0.81 7.83
C GLY A 149 -21.36 -0.42 6.63
N ALA A 150 -20.22 0.24 6.85
CA ALA A 150 -19.31 0.61 5.77
C ALA A 150 -18.40 -0.58 5.39
N THR A 151 -18.15 -0.74 4.11
CA THR A 151 -17.13 -1.69 3.62
C THR A 151 -15.74 -1.14 3.91
N ARG A 152 -14.90 -1.96 4.55
CA ARG A 152 -13.52 -1.61 4.90
C ARG A 152 -12.54 -2.53 4.22
N ASN A 153 -11.48 -1.98 3.64
CA ASN A 153 -10.48 -2.72 2.89
C ASN A 153 -9.14 -2.63 3.61
N PHE A 154 -8.48 -3.78 3.77
CA PHE A 154 -7.21 -3.88 4.47
C PHE A 154 -6.19 -4.57 3.58
N ALA A 155 -5.01 -3.97 3.49
CA ALA A 155 -3.82 -4.60 2.94
C ALA A 155 -3.18 -5.50 4.01
N VAL A 156 -2.77 -6.70 3.61
CA VAL A 156 -1.99 -7.61 4.46
C VAL A 156 -0.52 -7.28 4.28
N ASN A 157 0.13 -6.90 5.37
CA ASN A 157 1.54 -6.55 5.43
C ASN A 157 2.29 -7.55 6.30
N VAL A 158 3.56 -7.76 6.00
CA VAL A 158 4.51 -8.41 6.91
C VAL A 158 5.29 -7.31 7.61
N SER A 159 5.24 -7.28 8.93
CA SER A 159 6.01 -6.35 9.75
C SER A 159 7.50 -6.52 9.50
N GLY A 160 8.18 -5.42 9.19
CA GLY A 160 9.64 -5.40 9.07
C GLY A 160 10.36 -5.48 10.42
N GLU A 161 9.64 -5.26 11.54
CA GLU A 161 10.22 -5.30 12.89
C GLU A 161 10.33 -6.74 13.41
N ASP A 162 9.26 -7.53 13.30
CA ASP A 162 9.15 -8.85 13.92
C ASP A 162 8.63 -9.95 12.99
N GLY A 163 8.31 -9.62 11.74
CA GLY A 163 7.76 -10.58 10.77
C GLY A 163 6.31 -10.98 11.02
N SER A 164 5.60 -10.34 11.96
CA SER A 164 4.18 -10.58 12.20
C SER A 164 3.32 -10.08 11.03
N LEU A 165 2.09 -10.60 10.91
CA LEU A 165 1.14 -10.09 9.92
C LEU A 165 0.36 -8.91 10.50
N MET A 166 0.24 -7.86 9.70
CA MET A 166 -0.51 -6.65 10.06
C MET A 166 -1.55 -6.33 8.98
N LEU A 167 -2.73 -5.90 9.42
CA LEU A 167 -3.77 -5.36 8.53
C LEU A 167 -3.71 -3.84 8.56
N THR A 168 -3.62 -3.21 7.40
CA THR A 168 -3.59 -1.73 7.26
C THR A 168 -4.71 -1.29 6.35
N GLU A 169 -5.59 -0.42 6.83
CA GLU A 169 -6.71 0.11 6.04
C GLU A 169 -6.21 1.05 4.93
N PHE A 170 -6.85 1.02 3.75
CA PHE A 170 -6.51 1.86 2.60
C PHE A 170 -7.75 2.41 1.87
#